data_AF-A0A8T4YPA3-F1
#
_entry.id   AF-A0A8T4YPA3-F1
#
_cell.length_a   1.000
_cell.length_b   1.000
_cell.length_c   1.000
_cell.angle_alpha   90.00
_cell.angle_beta   90.00
_cell.angle_gamma   90.00
#
_symmetry.space_group_name_H-M   'P 1'
#
loop_
_entity.id
_entity.type
_entity.pdbx_description
1 polymer ?
#
loop_
_entity_poly.entity_id
_entity_poly.type
_entity_poly.pdbx_seq_one_letter_code
_entity_poly.pdbx_strand_id
1 'polypeptide(L)'
;MVKKDCPGFIVNRILIPALNEAVTLYWEGVADRDDIDKAFKLGLNWPMGTLMLLDYIGADITLAIAEVLQGSLARSFIRTRD
;
A
#
# COMPACT_ATOMS: atom_id res chain seq x y z
N MET A 1 16.06 -10.28 -6.05
CA MET A 1 15.22 -11.47 -5.76
C MET A 1 15.00 -11.61 -4.27
N VAL A 2 13.82 -12.09 -3.85
CA VAL A 2 13.45 -12.31 -2.44
C VAL A 2 14.35 -13.38 -1.81
N LYS A 3 14.98 -13.07 -0.67
CA LYS A 3 15.92 -13.99 0.02
C LYS A 3 15.29 -14.81 1.15
N LYS A 4 14.12 -14.39 1.65
CA LYS A 4 13.38 -15.04 2.73
C LYS A 4 11.89 -14.86 2.44
N ASP A 5 11.14 -15.94 2.53
CA ASP A 5 9.69 -15.88 2.40
C ASP A 5 9.09 -15.00 3.51
N CYS A 6 8.25 -14.06 3.10
CA CYS A 6 7.59 -13.15 4.01
C CYS A 6 6.24 -12.67 3.43
N PRO A 7 5.28 -12.33 4.31
CA PRO A 7 3.99 -11.80 3.89
C PRO A 7 4.15 -10.61 2.93
N GLY A 8 3.52 -10.72 1.76
CA GLY A 8 3.57 -9.70 0.69
C GLY A 8 4.92 -9.52 0.01
N PHE A 9 5.90 -10.40 0.27
CA PHE A 9 7.24 -10.34 -0.30
C PHE A 9 7.85 -8.93 -0.20
N ILE A 10 8.47 -8.44 -1.28
CA ILE A 10 9.03 -7.08 -1.34
C ILE A 10 8.00 -6.09 -1.86
N VAL A 11 7.37 -6.40 -3.01
CA VAL A 11 6.53 -5.43 -3.74
C VAL A 11 5.27 -5.10 -2.95
N ASN A 12 4.44 -6.10 -2.62
CA ASN A 12 3.15 -5.83 -1.97
C ASN A 12 3.33 -5.28 -0.55
N ARG A 13 4.44 -5.60 0.10
CA ARG A 13 4.77 -5.06 1.43
C ARG A 13 5.10 -3.56 1.42
N ILE A 14 5.49 -3.00 0.27
CA ILE A 14 5.72 -1.55 0.09
C ILE A 14 4.52 -0.91 -0.60
N LEU A 15 4.01 -1.55 -1.64
CA LEU A 15 2.95 -1.02 -2.50
C LEU A 15 1.64 -0.87 -1.75
N ILE A 16 1.17 -1.91 -1.04
CA ILE A 16 -0.15 -1.89 -0.41
C ILE A 16 -0.25 -0.79 0.66
N PRO A 17 0.73 -0.59 1.55
CA PRO A 17 0.72 0.56 2.45
C PRO A 17 0.71 1.91 1.73
N ALA A 18 1.45 2.07 0.63
CA ALA A 18 1.45 3.32 -0.13
C ALA A 18 0.09 3.61 -0.79
N LEU A 19 -0.59 2.58 -1.29
CA LEU A 19 -1.95 2.69 -1.82
C LEU A 19 -2.96 3.05 -0.72
N ASN A 20 -2.88 2.39 0.44
CA ASN A 20 -3.73 2.72 1.58
C ASN A 20 -3.53 4.16 2.05
N GLU A 21 -2.28 4.63 2.13
CA GLU A 21 -2.00 6.02 2.53
C GLU A 21 -2.58 7.03 1.54
N ALA A 22 -2.49 6.76 0.23
CA ALA A 22 -3.10 7.61 -0.79
C ALA A 22 -4.64 7.69 -0.63
N VAL A 23 -5.29 6.57 -0.29
CA VAL A 23 -6.73 6.55 0.00
C VAL A 23 -7.05 7.35 1.26
N THR A 24 -6.25 7.22 2.32
CA THR A 24 -6.43 7.97 3.56
C THR A 24 -6.33 9.48 3.31
N LEU A 25 -5.30 9.94 2.59
CA LEU A 25 -5.13 11.35 2.24
C LEU A 25 -6.33 11.92 1.48
N TYR A 26 -6.89 11.14 0.54
CA TYR A 26 -8.09 11.52 -0.18
C TYR A 26 -9.32 11.55 0.74
N TRP A 27 -9.49 10.54 1.58
CA TRP A 27 -10.64 10.42 2.49
C TRP A 27 -10.66 11.51 3.57
N GLU A 28 -9.49 11.91 4.07
CA GLU A 28 -9.32 13.01 5.02
C GLU A 28 -9.44 14.40 4.35
N GLY A 29 -9.55 14.45 3.02
CA GLY A 29 -9.65 15.70 2.26
C GLY A 29 -8.35 16.52 2.23
N VAL A 30 -7.19 15.88 2.42
CA VAL A 30 -5.88 16.54 2.43
C VAL A 30 -5.49 16.99 1.01
N ALA A 31 -5.85 16.21 -0.01
CA ALA A 31 -5.60 16.53 -1.41
C ALA A 31 -6.64 15.86 -2.32
N ASP A 32 -6.88 16.46 -3.49
CA ASP A 32 -7.70 15.86 -4.53
C ASP A 32 -7.00 14.67 -5.18
N ARG A 33 -7.81 13.75 -5.73
CA ARG A 33 -7.34 12.52 -6.37
C ARG A 33 -6.25 12.77 -7.42
N ASP A 34 -6.47 13.74 -8.30
CA ASP A 34 -5.54 14.06 -9.38
C ASP A 34 -4.20 14.60 -8.87
N ASP A 35 -4.20 15.32 -7.75
CA ASP A 35 -2.99 15.90 -7.19
C ASP A 35 -2.17 14.86 -6.42
N ILE A 36 -2.83 13.92 -5.75
CA ILE A 36 -2.16 12.74 -5.17
C ILE A 36 -1.48 11.93 -6.29
N ASP A 37 -2.18 11.64 -7.39
CA ASP A 37 -1.62 10.89 -8.51
C ASP A 37 -0.46 11.64 -9.19
N LYS A 38 -0.57 12.96 -9.39
CA LYS A 38 0.53 13.79 -9.90
C LYS A 38 1.73 13.80 -8.95
N ALA A 39 1.52 13.88 -7.64
CA ALA A 39 2.61 13.87 -6.66
C ALA A 39 3.42 12.58 -6.73
N PHE A 40 2.77 11.43 -6.89
CA PHE A 40 3.48 10.16 -7.09
C PHE A 40 4.20 10.08 -8.44
N LYS A 41 3.55 10.52 -9.52
CA LYS A 41 4.14 10.49 -10.86
C LYS A 41 5.32 11.45 -11.03
N LEU A 42 5.18 12.69 -10.55
CA LEU A 42 6.16 13.75 -10.76
C LEU A 42 7.16 13.85 -9.61
N GLY A 43 6.71 13.65 -8.37
CA GLY A 43 7.55 13.75 -7.19
C GLY A 43 8.32 12.46 -6.88
N LEU A 44 7.68 11.30 -7.04
CA LEU A 44 8.31 10.00 -6.76
C LEU A 44 8.71 9.23 -8.02
N ASN A 45 8.44 9.79 -9.21
CA ASN A 45 8.72 9.19 -10.50
C ASN A 45 8.07 7.80 -10.69
N TRP A 46 6.87 7.62 -10.15
CA TRP A 46 6.08 6.41 -10.40
C TRP A 46 5.50 6.42 -11.81
N PRO A 47 5.46 5.27 -12.52
CA PRO A 47 4.93 5.21 -13.88
C PRO A 47 3.42 5.49 -13.94
N MET A 48 2.72 5.30 -12.83
CA MET A 48 1.28 5.50 -12.67
C MET A 48 1.00 6.13 -11.31
N GLY A 49 -0.05 6.95 -11.23
CA GLY A 49 -0.52 7.52 -9.96
C GLY A 49 -1.03 6.41 -9.04
N THR A 50 -0.98 6.63 -7.73
CA THR A 50 -1.38 5.63 -6.73
C THR A 50 -2.86 5.30 -6.76
N LEU A 51 -3.74 6.30 -6.84
CA LEU A 51 -5.19 6.07 -6.88
C LEU A 51 -5.64 5.55 -8.25
N MET A 52 -4.95 5.91 -9.33
CA MET A 52 -5.14 5.27 -10.63
C MET A 52 -4.68 3.80 -10.60
N LEU A 53 -3.54 3.51 -9.96
CA LEU A 53 -3.01 2.15 -9.84
C LEU A 53 -3.91 1.28 -8.94
N LEU A 54 -4.48 1.86 -7.88
CA LEU A 54 -5.46 1.19 -7.03
C LEU A 54 -6.70 0.75 -7.84
N ASP A 55 -7.25 1.63 -8.66
CA ASP A 55 -8.38 1.29 -9.54
C ASP A 55 -8.01 0.19 -10.55
N TYR A 56 -6.78 0.23 -11.07
CA TYR A 56 -6.29 -0.78 -12.00
C TYR A 56 -6.13 -2.16 -11.35
N ILE A 57 -5.64 -2.21 -10.10
CA ILE A 57 -5.48 -3.45 -9.34
C ILE A 57 -6.83 -3.97 -8.82
N GLY A 58 -7.70 -3.08 -8.36
CA GLY A 58 -8.92 -3.40 -7.63
C GLY A 58 -8.77 -3.17 -6.12
N ALA A 59 -9.72 -2.43 -5.54
CA ALA A 59 -9.72 -2.12 -4.11
C ALA A 59 -9.99 -3.36 -3.23
N ASP A 60 -10.76 -4.32 -3.73
CA ASP A 60 -11.05 -5.60 -3.08
C ASP A 60 -9.80 -6.48 -2.95
N ILE A 61 -9.02 -6.60 -4.03
CA ILE A 61 -7.74 -7.32 -4.04
C ILE A 61 -6.74 -6.62 -3.12
N THR A 62 -6.69 -5.29 -3.18
CA THR A 62 -5.79 -4.49 -2.33
C THR A 62 -6.11 -4.68 -0.85
N LEU A 63 -7.40 -4.66 -0.48
CA LEU A 63 -7.89 -4.89 0.87
C LEU A 63 -7.54 -6.30 1.36
N ALA A 64 -7.80 -7.33 0.55
CA ALA A 64 -7.48 -8.71 0.91
C ALA A 64 -5.99 -8.90 1.23
N ILE A 65 -5.10 -8.25 0.47
CA ILE A 65 -3.66 -8.30 0.75
C ILE A 65 -3.31 -7.49 2.01
N ALA A 66 -3.94 -6.32 2.21
CA ALA A 66 -3.72 -5.49 3.39
C ALA A 66 -4.05 -6.24 4.69
N GLU A 67 -5.15 -7.00 4.71
CA GLU A 67 -5.56 -7.84 5.86
C GLU A 67 -4.54 -8.94 6.16
N VAL A 68 -4.01 -9.59 5.12
CA VAL A 68 -2.93 -10.59 5.27
C VAL A 68 -1.68 -9.96 5.88
N LEU A 69 -1.29 -8.78 5.40
CA LEU A 69 -0.14 -8.04 5.91
C LEU A 69 -0.34 -7.64 7.38
N GLN A 70 -1.50 -7.06 7.72
CA GLN A 70 -1.83 -6.62 9.06
C GLN A 70 -1.85 -7.79 10.06
N GLY A 71 -2.54 -8.88 9.72
CA GLY A 71 -2.59 -10.08 10.57
C GLY A 71 -1.21 -10.70 10.80
N SER A 72 -0.34 -10.66 9.78
CA SER A 72 1.03 -11.15 9.91
C SER A 72 1.91 -10.27 10.82
N LEU A 73 1.76 -8.95 10.73
CA LEU A 73 2.51 -8.00 11.55
C LEU A 73 2.07 -8.11 13.02
N ALA A 74 0.76 -8.18 13.27
CA ALA A 74 0.21 -8.38 14.61
C ALA A 74 0.77 -9.66 15.26
N ARG A 75 0.82 -10.79 14.54
CA ARG A 75 1.42 -12.03 15.03
C ARG A 75 2.91 -11.89 15.33
N SER A 76 3.67 -11.18 14.49
CA SER A 76 5.10 -10.98 14.71
C SER A 76 5.39 -10.13 15.96
N PHE A 77 4.55 -9.12 16.21
CA PHE A 77 4.69 -8.25 17.38
C PHE A 77 4.36 -8.97 18.69
N ILE A 78 3.36 -9.87 18.69
CA ILE A 78 3.07 -10.74 19.84
C ILE A 78 4.28 -11.64 20.15
N ARG A 79 4.87 -12.26 19.13
CA ARG A 79 6.00 -13.20 19.29
C ARG A 79 7.32 -12.57 19.76
N THR A 80 7.45 -11.24 19.72
CA THR A 80 8.63 -10.51 20.23
C THR A 80 8.49 -10.04 21.68
N ARG A 81 7.34 -10.27 22.32
CA ARG A 81 7.04 -9.83 23.70
C ARG A 81 7.05 -10.98 24.72
N ASP A 82 7.44 -12.18 24.29
CA ASP A 82 7.75 -13.36 25.10
C ASP A 82 9.26 -13.62 25.06
#